data_AF-A0A2V5LS06-F1
#
_entry.id   AF-A0A2V5LS06-F1
#
_cell.length_a   1.000
_cell.length_b   1.000
_cell.length_c   1.000
_cell.angle_alpha   90.00
_cell.angle_beta   90.00
_cell.angle_gamma   90.00
#
_symmetry.space_group_name_H-M   'P 1'
#
loop_
_entity.id
_entity.type
_entity.pdbx_description
1 polymer ?
#
loop_
_entity_poly.entity_id
_entity_poly.type
_entity_poly.pdbx_seq_one_letter_code
_entity_poly.pdbx_strand_id
1 'polypeptide(L)'
;MPPFIHNVADLIRRVLFLARPYGRAKLGAVFSLSLAQALFQVIGITSIFPFLAIAADPERIRRSHFGTRFLELFPPMENRQLLLVAGIIAIVALLLSNAVNLLSEYARTRYAQNFAHWLRVRLLRRMASQPYPYFLQRNSGDLLKKI
;
A
#
# COMPACT_ATOMS: atom_id res chain seq x y z
N MET A 1 15.88 -32.24 -8.54
CA MET A 1 15.43 -31.00 -7.87
C MET A 1 14.83 -30.09 -8.95
N PRO A 2 13.58 -29.63 -8.83
CA PRO A 2 12.72 -29.46 -10.00
C PRO A 2 12.99 -28.18 -10.81
N PRO A 3 12.87 -28.22 -12.15
CA PRO A 3 13.20 -27.15 -13.08
C PRO A 3 12.30 -25.90 -13.00
N PHE A 4 11.26 -25.91 -12.17
CA PHE A 4 10.30 -24.82 -12.02
C PHE A 4 10.91 -23.54 -11.41
N ILE A 5 11.90 -23.66 -10.52
CA ILE A 5 12.41 -22.51 -9.74
C ILE A 5 13.24 -21.55 -10.61
N HIS A 6 13.98 -22.06 -11.60
CA HIS A 6 14.76 -21.22 -12.51
C HIS A 6 13.87 -20.32 -13.39
N ASN A 7 12.75 -20.86 -13.89
CA ASN A 7 11.81 -20.10 -14.73
C ASN A 7 11.18 -18.94 -13.97
N VAL A 8 10.85 -19.13 -12.69
CA VAL A 8 10.26 -18.08 -11.85
C VAL A 8 11.29 -16.98 -11.57
N ALA A 9 12.52 -17.34 -11.23
CA ALA A 9 13.59 -16.37 -11.00
C ALA A 9 13.91 -15.56 -12.27
N ASP A 10 13.91 -16.20 -13.44
CA ASP A 10 14.12 -15.53 -14.72
C ASP A 10 12.94 -14.65 -15.14
N LEU A 11 11.70 -15.07 -14.87
CA LEU A 11 10.50 -14.24 -15.06
C LEU A 11 10.57 -12.98 -14.21
N ILE A 12 10.88 -13.13 -12.92
CA ILE A 12 11.04 -12.01 -11.99
C ILE A 12 12.16 -11.08 -12.47
N ARG A 13 13.30 -11.62 -12.90
CA ARG A 13 14.39 -10.83 -13.49
C ARG A 13 13.95 -10.08 -14.75
N ARG A 14 13.20 -10.71 -15.65
CA ARG A 14 12.73 -10.09 -16.90
C ARG A 14 11.71 -8.99 -16.61
N VAL A 15 10.78 -9.21 -15.70
CA VAL A 15 9.81 -8.19 -15.26
C VAL A 15 10.53 -7.02 -14.58
N LEU A 16 11.47 -7.30 -13.67
CA LEU A 16 12.31 -6.29 -13.05
C LEU A 16 13.20 -5.57 -14.06
N PHE A 17 13.68 -6.26 -15.10
CA PHE A 17 14.47 -5.65 -16.17
C PHE A 17 13.63 -4.78 -17.11
N LEU A 18 12.38 -5.14 -17.33
CA LEU A 18 11.43 -4.34 -18.08
C LEU A 18 11.00 -3.08 -17.30
N ALA A 19 10.93 -3.18 -15.97
CA ALA A 19 10.68 -2.06 -15.06
C ALA A 19 11.94 -1.21 -14.76
N ARG A 20 13.14 -1.77 -14.90
CA ARG A 20 14.45 -1.12 -14.62
C ARG A 20 14.65 0.27 -15.24
N PRO A 21 14.28 0.55 -16.51
CA PRO A 21 14.57 1.85 -17.12
C PRO A 21 13.62 2.99 -16.69
N TYR A 22 12.49 2.69 -16.03
CA TYR A 22 11.48 3.71 -15.68
C TYR A 22 11.52 4.18 -14.21
N GLY A 23 12.61 3.88 -13.49
CA GLY A 23 12.95 4.54 -12.24
C GLY A 23 12.99 3.61 -11.02
N ARG A 24 14.22 3.20 -10.66
CA ARG A 24 14.50 2.50 -9.40
C ARG A 24 14.04 3.28 -8.16
N ALA A 25 14.16 4.62 -8.21
CA ALA A 25 13.70 5.50 -7.14
C ALA A 25 12.17 5.50 -6.99
N LYS A 26 11.41 5.41 -8.10
CA LYS A 26 9.94 5.40 -8.04
C LYS A 26 9.39 4.06 -7.53
N LEU A 27 9.97 2.93 -7.92
CA LEU A 27 9.62 1.63 -7.35
C LEU A 27 9.93 1.57 -5.85
N GLY A 28 11.12 2.02 -5.46
CA GLY A 28 11.50 2.12 -4.05
C GLY A 28 10.56 3.03 -3.26
N ALA A 29 10.17 4.18 -3.82
CA ALA A 29 9.25 5.12 -3.19
C ALA A 29 7.82 4.56 -3.05
N VAL A 30 7.29 3.85 -4.06
CA VAL A 30 5.97 3.22 -3.95
C VAL A 30 6.00 2.06 -2.95
N PHE A 31 7.10 1.30 -2.89
CA PHE A 31 7.27 0.24 -1.91
C PHE A 31 7.37 0.79 -0.48
N SER A 32 8.19 1.82 -0.25
CA SER A 32 8.30 2.46 1.06
C SER A 32 6.98 3.11 1.48
N LEU A 33 6.25 3.74 0.55
CA LEU A 33 4.93 4.28 0.79
C LEU A 33 3.92 3.18 1.18
N SER A 34 3.95 2.04 0.49
CA SER A 34 3.14 0.86 0.83
C SER A 34 3.46 0.31 2.21
N LEU A 35 4.73 0.32 2.61
CA LEU A 35 5.15 -0.14 3.93
C LEU A 35 4.68 0.84 5.02
N ALA A 36 4.86 2.14 4.80
CA ALA A 36 4.36 3.17 5.70
C ALA A 36 2.84 3.08 5.84
N GLN A 37 2.12 2.96 4.73
CA GLN A 37 0.68 2.74 4.70
C GLN A 37 0.25 1.61 5.63
N ALA A 38 0.89 0.43 5.51
CA ALA A 38 0.56 -0.73 6.34
C ALA A 38 0.76 -0.44 7.85
N LEU A 39 1.84 0.26 8.22
CA LEU A 39 2.09 0.64 9.61
C LEU A 39 1.00 1.59 10.14
N PHE A 40 0.64 2.63 9.39
CA PHE A 40 -0.44 3.56 9.77
C PHE A 40 -1.80 2.87 9.85
N GLN A 41 -2.03 1.85 9.02
CA GLN A 41 -3.25 1.05 9.06
C GLN A 41 -3.35 0.22 10.34
N VAL A 42 -2.26 -0.46 10.72
CA VAL A 42 -2.19 -1.22 11.97
C VAL A 42 -2.36 -0.31 13.18
N ILE A 43 -1.71 0.86 13.21
CA ILE A 43 -1.84 1.83 14.31
C ILE A 43 -3.29 2.32 14.42
N GLY A 44 -3.90 2.70 13.30
CA GLY A 44 -5.29 3.19 13.26
C GLY A 44 -6.29 2.15 13.78
N ILE A 45 -6.18 0.89 13.34
CA ILE A 45 -7.06 -0.20 13.79
C ILE A 45 -6.80 -0.54 15.26
N THR A 46 -5.53 -0.58 15.67
CA THR A 46 -5.16 -0.91 17.06
C THR A 46 -5.65 0.15 18.04
N SER A 47 -5.82 1.40 17.61
CA SER A 47 -6.37 2.50 18.44
C SER A 47 -7.81 2.26 18.90
N ILE A 48 -8.56 1.36 18.26
CA ILE A 48 -9.92 1.00 18.68
C ILE A 48 -9.91 0.17 19.99
N PHE A 49 -8.89 -0.68 20.19
CA PHE A 49 -8.78 -1.51 21.40
C PHE A 49 -8.72 -0.71 22.71
N PRO A 50 -7.84 0.29 22.89
CA PRO A 50 -7.81 1.08 24.09
C PRO A 50 -9.11 1.88 24.29
N PHE A 51 -9.75 2.35 23.22
CA PHE A 51 -11.07 2.99 23.33
C PHE A 51 -12.14 2.03 23.88
N LEU A 52 -12.25 0.82 23.32
CA LEU A 52 -13.19 -0.19 23.81
C LEU A 52 -12.90 -0.60 25.25
N ALA A 53 -11.63 -0.72 25.63
CA ALA A 53 -11.24 -1.02 27.00
C ALA A 53 -11.68 0.08 27.98
N ILE A 54 -11.54 1.36 27.60
CA ILE A 54 -11.98 2.51 28.40
C ILE A 54 -13.51 2.55 28.50
N ALA A 55 -14.20 2.20 27.40
CA ALA A 55 -15.66 2.19 27.36
C ALA A 55 -16.28 1.03 28.17
N ALA A 56 -15.62 -0.13 28.23
CA ALA A 56 -16.13 -1.31 28.93
C ALA A 56 -16.02 -1.20 30.46
N ASP A 57 -14.87 -0.77 30.98
CA ASP A 57 -14.64 -0.64 32.43
C ASP A 57 -13.55 0.42 32.73
N PRO A 58 -13.91 1.70 32.93
CA PRO A 58 -12.93 2.76 33.18
C PRO A 58 -12.16 2.57 34.49
N GLU A 59 -12.73 1.88 35.48
CA GLU A 59 -12.07 1.56 36.77
C GLU A 59 -10.98 0.49 36.63
N ARG A 60 -11.10 -0.45 35.67
CA ARG A 60 -10.05 -1.47 35.43
C ARG A 60 -8.78 -0.86 34.88
N ILE A 61 -8.90 0.20 34.07
CA ILE A 61 -7.76 0.89 33.48
C ILE A 61 -6.97 1.67 34.52
N ARG A 62 -7.65 2.36 35.45
CA ARG A 62 -7.00 3.04 36.59
C ARG A 62 -6.21 2.08 37.49
N ARG A 63 -6.59 0.81 37.58
CA ARG A 63 -5.86 -0.20 38.38
C ARG A 63 -4.78 -0.96 37.61
N SER A 64 -4.76 -0.89 36.28
CA SER A 64 -3.76 -1.57 35.45
C SER A 64 -2.51 -0.71 35.27
N HIS A 65 -1.32 -1.33 35.37
CA HIS A 65 -0.03 -0.63 35.23
C HIS A 65 0.17 0.01 33.83
N PHE A 66 -0.52 -0.50 32.81
CA PHE A 66 -0.54 0.09 31.46
C PHE A 66 -1.47 1.30 31.37
N GLY A 67 -2.61 1.27 32.06
CA GLY A 67 -3.59 2.35 32.06
C GLY A 67 -3.13 3.57 32.86
N THR A 68 -2.41 3.37 33.97
CA THR A 68 -1.87 4.48 34.78
C THR A 68 -0.80 5.28 34.02
N ARG A 69 0.14 4.66 33.32
CA ARG A 69 1.12 5.38 32.48
C ARG A 69 0.49 6.14 31.33
N PHE A 70 -0.61 5.62 30.77
CA PHE A 70 -1.35 6.31 29.71
C PHE A 70 -2.17 7.48 30.28
N LEU A 71 -2.74 7.32 31.47
CA LEU A 71 -3.45 8.38 32.20
C LEU A 71 -2.50 9.47 32.73
N GLU A 72 -1.26 9.15 33.10
CA GLU A 72 -0.25 10.12 33.56
C GLU A 72 0.16 11.13 32.49
N LEU A 73 0.00 10.79 31.20
CA LEU A 73 0.22 11.74 30.09
C LEU A 73 -0.91 12.79 29.97
N PHE A 74 -2.06 12.56 30.59
CA PHE A 74 -3.23 13.43 30.51
C PHE A 74 -3.54 14.03 31.90
N PRO A 75 -4.11 15.25 31.97
CA PRO A 75 -4.58 15.82 33.24
C PRO A 75 -5.62 14.91 33.90
N PRO A 76 -5.78 14.98 35.24
CA PRO A 76 -6.81 14.20 35.94
C PRO A 76 -8.20 14.59 35.39
N MET A 77 -8.84 13.64 34.71
CA MET A 77 -10.14 13.81 34.06
C MET A 77 -11.16 12.82 34.62
N GLU A 78 -12.43 13.21 34.62
CA GLU A 78 -13.55 12.36 35.01
C GLU A 78 -13.75 11.21 33.99
N ASN A 79 -14.28 10.06 34.42
CA ASN A 79 -14.41 8.86 33.56
C ASN A 79 -15.11 9.15 32.22
N ARG A 80 -16.11 10.05 32.23
CA ARG A 80 -16.86 10.45 31.03
C ARG A 80 -16.02 11.29 30.06
N GLN A 81 -15.16 12.17 30.59
CA GLN A 81 -14.23 12.99 29.81
C GLN A 81 -13.11 12.13 29.20
N LEU A 82 -12.59 11.17 29.97
CA LEU A 82 -11.60 10.19 29.49
C LEU A 82 -12.11 9.39 28.29
N LEU A 83 -13.35 8.90 28.39
CA LEU A 83 -14.00 8.13 27.32
C LEU A 83 -14.24 8.99 26.07
N LEU A 84 -14.68 10.25 26.24
CA LEU A 84 -14.83 11.20 25.14
C LEU A 84 -13.50 11.50 24.44
N VAL A 85 -12.44 11.81 25.19
CA VAL A 85 -11.12 12.10 24.65
C VAL A 85 -10.55 10.89 23.92
N ALA A 86 -10.63 9.69 24.50
CA ALA A 86 -10.19 8.46 23.86
C ALA A 86 -10.96 8.17 22.57
N GLY A 87 -12.27 8.41 22.56
CA GLY A 87 -13.10 8.28 21.36
C GLY A 87 -12.70 9.24 20.24
N ILE A 88 -12.47 10.51 20.59
CA ILE A 88 -11.99 11.52 19.63
C ILE A 88 -10.63 11.10 19.06
N ILE A 89 -9.69 10.68 19.92
CA ILE A 89 -8.36 10.21 19.49
C ILE A 89 -8.49 9.02 18.55
N ALA A 90 -9.32 8.03 18.87
CA ALA A 90 -9.53 6.86 18.02
C ALA A 90 -10.12 7.24 16.65
N ILE A 91 -11.12 8.14 16.63
CA ILE A 91 -11.71 8.64 15.38
C ILE A 91 -10.67 9.38 14.54
N VAL A 92 -9.90 10.28 15.16
CA VAL A 92 -8.84 11.05 14.46
C VAL A 92 -7.76 10.11 13.93
N ALA A 93 -7.32 9.13 14.71
CA ALA A 93 -6.34 8.13 14.28
C ALA A 93 -6.86 7.30 13.10
N LEU A 94 -8.14 6.89 13.13
CA LEU A 94 -8.79 6.17 12.04
C LEU A 94 -8.88 7.02 10.76
N LEU A 95 -9.28 8.29 10.89
CA LEU A 95 -9.36 9.22 9.76
C LEU A 95 -7.98 9.46 9.14
N LEU A 96 -6.96 9.69 9.97
CA LEU A 96 -5.58 9.89 9.50
C LEU A 96 -5.06 8.64 8.77
N SER A 97 -5.32 7.46 9.32
CA SER A 97 -4.97 6.18 8.71
C SER A 97 -5.61 6.01 7.33
N ASN A 98 -6.90 6.33 7.22
CA ASN A 98 -7.62 6.29 5.94
C ASN A 98 -7.11 7.33 4.93
N ALA A 99 -6.76 8.54 5.38
CA ALA A 99 -6.16 9.55 4.52
C ALA A 99 -4.81 9.08 3.94
N VAL A 100 -3.95 8.46 4.76
CA VAL A 100 -2.69 7.86 4.31
C VAL A 100 -2.94 6.72 3.33
N ASN A 101 -3.96 5.87 3.56
CA ASN A 101 -4.36 4.82 2.63
C ASN A 101 -4.76 5.39 1.27
N LEU A 102 -5.60 6.43 1.24
CA LEU A 102 -6.05 7.07 0.01
C LEU A 102 -4.88 7.68 -0.78
N LEU A 103 -3.98 8.39 -0.09
CA LEU A 103 -2.79 8.97 -0.71
C LEU A 103 -1.87 7.89 -1.30
N SER A 104 -1.69 6.79 -0.57
CA SER A 104 -0.86 5.66 -1.01
C SER A 104 -1.44 4.98 -2.25
N GLU A 105 -2.76 4.78 -2.26
CA GLU A 105 -3.46 4.18 -3.40
C GLU A 105 -3.41 5.08 -4.64
N TYR A 106 -3.60 6.39 -4.46
CA TYR A 106 -3.45 7.36 -5.53
C TYR A 106 -2.04 7.34 -6.15
N ALA A 107 -1.01 7.35 -5.31
CA ALA A 107 0.38 7.30 -5.78
C ALA A 107 0.70 5.99 -6.51
N ARG A 108 0.22 4.85 -5.99
CA ARG A 108 0.37 3.53 -6.62
C ARG A 108 -0.32 3.48 -7.98
N THR A 109 -1.56 3.96 -8.06
CA THR A 109 -2.35 3.98 -9.29
C THR A 109 -1.71 4.87 -10.34
N ARG A 110 -1.28 6.08 -9.96
CA ARG A 110 -0.57 7.00 -10.85
C ARG A 110 0.74 6.41 -11.37
N TYR A 111 1.47 5.68 -10.54
CA TYR A 111 2.68 4.98 -10.97
C TYR A 111 2.35 3.86 -11.97
N ALA A 112 1.36 3.03 -11.65
CA ALA A 112 0.94 1.90 -12.48
C ALA A 112 0.44 2.35 -13.86
N GLN A 113 -0.40 3.39 -13.93
CA GLN A 113 -0.92 3.93 -15.18
C GLN A 113 0.19 4.52 -16.07
N ASN A 114 1.11 5.29 -15.49
CA ASN A 114 2.26 5.82 -16.23
C ASN A 114 3.16 4.72 -16.77
N PHE A 115 3.44 3.70 -15.95
CA PHE A 115 4.23 2.55 -16.37
C PHE A 115 3.55 1.76 -17.49
N ALA A 116 2.25 1.50 -17.36
CA ALA A 116 1.45 0.81 -18.38
C ALA A 116 1.43 1.60 -19.69
N HIS A 117 1.24 2.92 -19.64
CA HIS A 117 1.26 3.78 -20.81
C HIS A 117 2.62 3.73 -21.52
N TRP A 118 3.71 3.89 -20.78
CA TRP A 118 5.07 3.79 -21.34
C TRP A 118 5.34 2.44 -21.99
N LEU A 119 4.92 1.35 -21.34
CA LEU A 119 5.10 -0.01 -21.87
C LEU A 119 4.32 -0.22 -23.17
N ARG A 120 3.05 0.20 -23.21
CA ARG A 120 2.20 0.13 -24.40
C ARG A 120 2.78 0.89 -25.58
N VAL A 121 3.24 2.13 -25.36
CA VAL A 121 3.86 2.94 -26.42
C VAL A 121 5.15 2.29 -26.93
N ARG A 122 5.96 1.73 -26.05
CA ARG A 122 7.19 1.02 -26.43
C ARG A 122 6.91 -0.24 -27.24
N LEU A 123 5.91 -1.03 -26.86
CA LEU A 123 5.49 -2.22 -27.59
C LEU A 123 4.94 -1.85 -28.96
N LEU A 124 4.07 -0.83 -29.03
CA LEU A 124 3.51 -0.33 -30.28
C LEU A 124 4.60 0.15 -31.25
N ARG A 125 5.57 0.95 -30.76
CA ARG A 125 6.72 1.39 -31.59
C ARG A 125 7.53 0.22 -32.13
N ARG A 126 7.80 -0.79 -31.30
CA ARG A 126 8.51 -2.00 -31.74
C ARG A 126 7.71 -2.84 -32.72
N MET A 127 6.39 -2.85 -32.62
CA MET A 127 5.52 -3.51 -33.59
C MET A 127 5.52 -2.76 -34.92
N ALA A 128 5.38 -1.43 -34.90
CA ALA A 128 5.39 -0.60 -36.10
C ALA A 128 6.71 -0.68 -36.89
N SER A 129 7.85 -0.94 -36.21
CA SER A 129 9.15 -1.10 -36.86
C SER A 129 9.44 -2.52 -37.39
N GLN A 130 8.51 -3.48 -37.27
CA GLN A 130 8.73 -4.83 -37.81
C GLN A 130 8.55 -4.85 -39.34
N PRO A 131 9.37 -5.62 -40.08
CA PRO A 131 9.26 -5.70 -41.53
C PRO A 131 7.98 -6.45 -41.92
N TYR A 132 7.39 -6.08 -43.05
CA TYR A 132 6.12 -6.65 -43.56
C TYR A 132 6.03 -8.19 -43.56
N PRO A 133 7.11 -8.96 -43.86
CA PRO A 133 7.09 -10.43 -43.77
C PRO A 133 6.74 -10.98 -42.38
N TYR A 134 7.01 -10.24 -41.30
CA TYR A 134 6.65 -10.64 -39.95
C TYR A 134 5.13 -10.66 -39.72
N PHE A 135 4.39 -9.77 -40.40
CA PHE A 135 2.93 -9.71 -40.31
C PHE A 135 2.24 -10.77 -41.18
N LEU A 136 2.92 -11.26 -42.23
CA LEU A 136 2.40 -12.36 -43.06
C LEU A 136 2.43 -13.71 -42.32
N GLN A 137 3.32 -13.87 -41.34
CA GLN A 137 3.47 -15.11 -40.57
C GLN A 137 2.65 -15.15 -39.27
N ARG A 138 2.00 -14.04 -38.87
CA ARG A 138 1.25 -13.95 -37.61
C ARG A 138 -0.05 -13.20 -37.77
N ASN A 139 -1.12 -13.73 -37.18
CA ASN A 139 -2.42 -13.07 -37.16
C ASN A 139 -2.32 -11.72 -36.42
N SER A 140 -2.74 -10.64 -37.09
CA SER A 140 -2.80 -9.28 -36.55
C SER A 140 -3.67 -9.19 -35.28
N GLY A 141 -4.67 -10.06 -35.14
CA GLY A 141 -5.51 -10.15 -33.94
C GLY A 141 -4.75 -10.63 -32.70
N ASP A 142 -3.82 -11.59 -32.86
CA ASP A 142 -2.96 -12.07 -31.76
C ASP A 142 -1.89 -11.05 -31.38
N LEU A 143 -1.53 -10.18 -32.33
CA LEU A 143 -0.60 -9.08 -32.10
C LEU A 143 -1.27 -7.93 -31.34
N LEU A 144 -2.51 -7.58 -31.67
CA LEU A 144 -3.30 -6.57 -30.95
C LEU A 144 -3.57 -6.97 -29.49
N LYS A 145 -3.81 -8.26 -29.24
CA LYS A 145 -4.09 -8.80 -27.90
C LYS A 145 -2.90 -8.71 -26.93
N LYS A 146 -1.70 -8.42 -27.43
CA LYS A 146 -0.46 -8.32 -26.65
C LYS A 146 -0.11 -6.89 -26.22
N ILE A 147 -0.93 -5.90 -26.57
CA ILE A 147 -0.80 -4.47 -26.26
C ILE A 147 -1.81 -4.10 -25.16
#